data_AF-A0A2V9ZTN7-F1
#
_entry.id   AF-A0A2V9ZTN7-F1
#
_cell.length_a   1.000
_cell.length_b   1.000
_cell.length_c   1.000
_cell.angle_alpha   90.00
_cell.angle_beta   90.00
_cell.angle_gamma   90.00
#
_symmetry.space_group_name_H-M   'P 1'
#
loop_
_entity.id
_entity.type
_entity.pdbx_description
1 polymer ?
#
loop_
_entity_poly.entity_id
_entity_poly.type
_entity_poly.pdbx_seq_one_letter_code
_entity_poly.pdbx_strand_id
1 'polypeptide(L)'
;MQLNIEKLIYGGDGLARLSDPGETQAGETQGKPPRGKAVFVPFVLPGEQVEAHPIEEKTGFIRAALEKVLSPSSQRIAPLCPYFQRCGGCHYQHADYPNQLAIKRQILSETLERTAKIKWEGEIHLHPSPPWGYRNRTRM
;
A
#
# COMPACT_ATOMS: atom_id res chain seq x y z
N MET A 1 9.47 10.57 9.93
CA MET A 1 9.04 9.53 10.92
C MET A 1 9.31 8.15 10.35
N GLN A 2 9.70 7.17 11.17
CA GLN A 2 9.93 5.80 10.70
C GLN A 2 8.66 4.96 10.82
N LEU A 3 8.31 4.23 9.77
CA LEU A 3 7.07 3.45 9.65
C LEU A 3 7.36 2.07 9.09
N ASN A 4 6.61 1.08 9.54
CA ASN A 4 6.56 -0.24 8.92
C ASN A 4 5.26 -0.34 8.11
N ILE A 5 5.37 -0.69 6.83
CA ILE A 5 4.24 -0.77 5.92
C ILE A 5 3.56 -2.13 6.05
N GLU A 6 2.30 -2.13 6.50
CA GLU A 6 1.53 -3.35 6.73
C GLU A 6 1.04 -3.96 5.42
N LYS A 7 0.44 -3.12 4.56
CA LYS A 7 -0.19 -3.53 3.31
C LYS A 7 -0.43 -2.34 2.39
N LEU A 8 -0.82 -2.62 1.15
CA LEU A 8 -1.35 -1.62 0.23
C LEU A 8 -2.89 -1.58 0.30
N ILE A 9 -3.44 -0.39 0.13
CA ILE A 9 -4.89 -0.16 0.03
C ILE A 9 -5.27 0.24 -1.39
N TYR A 10 -6.58 0.27 -1.66
CA TYR A 10 -7.11 0.84 -2.89
C TYR A 10 -6.57 2.25 -3.11
N GLY A 11 -6.11 2.53 -4.33
CA GLY A 11 -5.41 3.78 -4.68
C GLY A 11 -3.88 3.65 -4.73
N GLY A 12 -3.31 2.58 -4.16
CA GLY A 12 -1.87 2.29 -4.23
C GLY A 12 -1.03 2.88 -3.11
N ASP A 13 -1.66 3.48 -2.11
CA ASP A 13 -0.99 3.91 -0.88
C ASP A 13 -0.73 2.71 0.03
N GLY A 14 0.40 2.74 0.73
CA GLY A 14 0.69 1.86 1.85
C GLY A 14 0.04 2.35 3.13
N LEU A 15 -0.50 1.41 3.88
CA LEU A 15 -1.01 1.63 5.22
C LEU A 15 0.06 1.27 6.25
N ALA A 16 0.33 2.19 7.16
CA ALA A 16 1.05 1.96 8.40
C ALA A 16 0.21 2.46 9.59
N ARG A 17 0.61 2.10 10.80
CA ARG A 17 0.03 2.62 12.05
C ARG A 17 1.14 3.15 12.94
N LEU A 18 0.93 4.33 13.50
CA LEU A 18 1.76 4.82 14.59
C LEU A 18 1.32 4.16 15.89
N SER A 19 2.24 3.50 16.58
CA SER A 19 2.03 3.06 17.96
C SER A 19 1.86 4.30 18.84
N ASP A 20 0.80 4.37 19.64
CA ASP A 20 0.68 5.45 20.63
C ASP A 20 1.80 5.29 21.68
N PRO A 21 2.58 6.34 22.01
CA PRO A 21 3.63 6.26 23.03
C PRO A 21 3.10 5.89 24.44
N GLY A 22 1.78 5.90 24.65
CA GLY A 22 1.11 5.56 25.91
C GLY A 22 0.45 4.16 25.96
N GLU A 23 0.36 3.42 24.84
CA GLU A 23 -0.08 2.02 24.87
C GLU A 23 1.15 1.12 25.08
N THR A 24 1.48 0.90 26.35
CA THR A 24 2.32 -0.24 26.74
C THR A 24 1.71 -1.51 26.15
N GLN A 25 2.56 -2.44 25.74
CA GLN A 25 2.19 -3.77 25.25
C GLN A 25 1.24 -4.49 26.24
N ALA A 26 -0.06 -4.22 26.13
CA ALA A 26 -1.08 -4.75 27.01
C ALA A 26 -2.11 -5.48 26.13
N GLY A 27 -1.94 -6.79 26.05
CA GLY A 27 -2.96 -7.71 25.62
C GLY A 27 -2.92 -8.06 24.14
N GLU A 28 -2.29 -9.19 23.83
CA GLU A 28 -2.72 -10.08 22.77
C GLU A 28 -4.20 -10.44 22.98
N THR A 29 -5.11 -9.56 22.58
CA THR A 29 -6.49 -9.94 22.32
C THR A 29 -6.54 -10.40 20.88
N GLN A 30 -6.61 -11.72 20.70
CA GLN A 30 -6.85 -12.39 19.42
C GLN A 30 -7.88 -11.59 18.59
N GLY A 31 -7.41 -10.94 17.52
CA GLY A 31 -8.26 -10.42 16.44
C GLY A 31 -8.43 -8.91 16.30
N LYS A 32 -7.78 -8.03 17.08
CA LYS A 32 -7.87 -6.58 16.83
C LYS A 32 -6.48 -5.90 16.83
N PRO A 33 -6.01 -5.35 15.70
CA PRO A 33 -4.73 -4.64 15.68
C PRO A 33 -4.81 -3.37 16.56
N PRO A 34 -3.68 -2.93 17.15
CA PRO A 34 -3.62 -1.77 18.02
C PRO A 34 -4.23 -0.53 17.36
N ARG A 35 -4.91 0.30 18.15
CA ARG A 35 -5.68 1.48 17.70
C ARG A 35 -4.78 2.67 17.34
N GLY A 36 -3.62 2.41 16.76
CA GLY A 36 -2.71 3.42 16.26
C GLY A 36 -3.33 4.25 15.13
N LYS A 37 -2.98 5.54 15.09
CA LYS A 37 -3.39 6.46 14.01
C LYS A 37 -2.90 5.94 12.66
N ALA A 38 -3.80 5.81 11.70
CA ALA A 38 -3.48 5.31 10.37
C ALA A 38 -2.61 6.32 9.62
N VAL A 39 -1.57 5.84 8.96
CA VAL A 39 -0.70 6.65 8.10
C VAL A 39 -0.71 6.07 6.70
N PHE A 40 -1.02 6.91 5.71
CA PHE A 40 -1.03 6.56 4.29
C PHE A 40 0.21 7.13 3.61
N VAL A 41 0.99 6.26 2.96
CA VAL A 41 2.25 6.63 2.32
C VAL A 41 2.25 6.09 0.87
N PRO A 42 2.35 6.92 -0.17
CA PRO A 42 2.42 6.43 -1.54
C PRO A 42 3.79 5.82 -1.85
N PHE A 43 3.85 4.99 -2.90
CA PHE A 43 5.10 4.45 -3.48
C PHE A 43 5.95 3.54 -2.57
N VAL A 44 5.29 2.88 -1.64
CA VAL A 44 5.87 1.87 -0.74
C VAL A 44 5.32 0.48 -1.03
N LEU A 45 5.90 -0.56 -0.45
CA LEU A 45 5.41 -1.94 -0.52
C LEU A 45 5.18 -2.54 0.86
N PRO A 46 4.31 -3.57 0.98
CA PRO A 46 4.15 -4.31 2.23
C PRO A 46 5.48 -4.91 2.70
N GLY A 47 5.71 -4.87 4.01
CA GLY A 47 6.94 -5.38 4.65
C GLY A 47 8.12 -4.40 4.62
N GLU A 48 7.97 -3.23 4.02
CA GLU A 48 9.03 -2.22 4.01
C GLU A 48 9.09 -1.42 5.30
N GLN A 49 10.31 -1.07 5.70
CA GLN A 49 10.56 -0.01 6.67
C GLN A 49 10.94 1.26 5.93
N VAL A 50 10.25 2.36 6.22
CA VAL A 50 10.40 3.63 5.50
C VAL A 50 10.52 4.81 6.44
N GLU A 51 11.19 5.84 5.98
CA GLU A 51 11.13 7.19 6.53
C GLU A 51 10.15 8.02 5.70
N ALA A 52 9.20 8.66 6.37
CA ALA A 52 8.15 9.43 5.73
C ALA A 52 7.93 10.79 6.42
N HIS A 53 7.56 11.79 5.63
CA HIS A 53 7.22 13.13 6.09
C HIS A 53 5.70 13.34 6.10
N PRO A 54 5.06 13.67 7.23
CA PRO A 54 3.63 13.97 7.24
C PRO A 54 3.32 15.23 6.40
N ILE A 55 2.35 15.11 5.49
CA ILE A 55 1.91 16.20 4.60
C ILE A 55 0.53 16.73 4.98
N GLU A 56 -0.33 15.90 5.56
CA GLU A 56 -1.68 16.27 5.98
C GLU A 56 -2.05 15.42 7.19
N GLU A 57 -2.50 16.07 8.25
CA GLU A 57 -2.94 15.40 9.47
C GLU A 57 -4.42 15.69 9.72
N LYS A 58 -5.21 14.62 9.85
CA LYS A 58 -6.62 14.67 10.24
C LYS A 58 -6.84 13.90 11.54
N THR A 59 -8.01 14.05 12.13
CA THR A 59 -8.38 13.36 13.38
C THR A 59 -8.22 11.84 13.28
N GLY A 60 -8.54 11.25 12.13
CA GLY A 60 -8.51 9.79 11.95
C GLY A 60 -7.27 9.22 11.25
N PHE A 61 -6.48 10.04 10.55
CA PHE A 61 -5.35 9.56 9.76
C PHE A 61 -4.32 10.66 9.46
N ILE A 62 -3.14 10.24 9.03
CA ILE A 62 -2.09 11.09 8.48
C ILE A 62 -1.84 10.64 7.04
N ARG A 63 -1.66 11.58 6.13
CA ARG A 63 -0.99 11.32 4.86
C ARG A 63 0.45 11.75 4.99
N ALA A 64 1.37 10.94 4.49
CA ALA A 64 2.78 11.24 4.49
C ALA A 64 3.39 11.00 3.11
N ALA A 65 4.40 11.77 2.76
CA ALA A 65 5.24 11.54 1.60
C ALA A 65 6.40 10.61 1.98
N LEU A 66 6.73 9.67 1.08
CA LEU A 66 7.92 8.83 1.24
C LEU A 66 9.19 9.69 1.10
N GLU A 67 10.05 9.69 2.11
CA GLU A 67 11.38 10.31 2.04
C GLU A 67 12.43 9.29 1.66
N LYS A 68 12.44 8.13 2.32
CA LYS A 68 13.43 7.08 2.10
C LYS A 68 12.89 5.69 2.42
N VAL A 69 13.28 4.70 1.64
CA VAL A 69 13.09 3.29 2.00
C VAL A 69 14.33 2.83 2.75
N LEU A 70 14.16 2.43 4.02
CA LEU A 70 15.24 2.00 4.90
C LEU A 70 15.52 0.50 4.73
N SER A 71 14.45 -0.30 4.65
CA SER A 71 14.52 -1.74 4.35
C SER A 71 13.57 -2.06 3.20
N PRO A 72 14.07 -2.27 1.97
CA PRO A 72 13.23 -2.54 0.81
C PRO A 72 12.68 -3.97 0.84
N SER A 73 11.49 -4.15 0.27
CA SER A 73 10.92 -5.48 0.03
C SER A 73 11.75 -6.21 -1.03
N SER A 74 11.86 -7.54 -0.95
CA SER A 74 12.49 -8.35 -2.00
C SER A 74 11.76 -8.27 -3.35
N GLN A 75 10.51 -7.79 -3.35
CA GLN A 75 9.68 -7.59 -4.54
C GLN A 75 9.77 -6.16 -5.10
N ARG A 76 10.60 -5.30 -4.48
CA ARG A 76 10.84 -3.93 -4.98
C ARG A 76 11.78 -4.00 -6.19
N ILE A 77 11.39 -3.31 -7.26
CA ILE A 77 12.22 -3.13 -8.46
C ILE A 77 12.44 -1.64 -8.74
N ALA A 78 13.48 -1.34 -9.52
CA ALA A 78 13.64 -0.01 -10.08
C ALA A 78 12.55 0.24 -11.14
N PRO A 79 11.75 1.32 -11.03
CA PRO A 79 10.73 1.64 -12.02
C PRO A 79 11.38 1.97 -13.37
N LEU A 80 10.81 1.46 -14.47
CA LEU A 80 11.34 1.73 -15.81
C LEU A 80 11.01 3.14 -16.32
N CYS A 81 9.88 3.73 -15.88
CA CYS A 81 9.50 5.07 -16.32
C CYS A 81 10.25 6.15 -15.51
N PRO A 82 11.00 7.07 -16.15
CA PRO A 82 11.73 8.13 -15.45
C PRO A 82 10.79 9.18 -14.81
N TYR A 83 9.51 9.20 -15.20
CA TYR A 83 8.50 10.10 -14.65
C TYR A 83 7.63 9.46 -13.55
N PHE A 84 7.92 8.21 -13.18
CA PHE A 84 7.22 7.55 -12.08
C PHE A 84 7.29 8.42 -10.81
N GLN A 85 6.22 8.42 -10.01
CA GLN A 85 6.00 9.31 -8.85
C GLN A 85 5.71 10.79 -9.17
N ARG A 86 5.94 11.26 -10.40
CA ARG A 86 5.69 12.66 -10.80
C ARG A 86 4.46 12.83 -11.68
N CYS A 87 4.25 11.92 -12.64
CA CYS A 87 3.18 12.09 -13.64
C CYS A 87 1.78 11.62 -13.20
N GLY A 88 1.66 10.93 -12.06
CA GLY A 88 0.39 10.38 -11.55
C GLY A 88 -0.21 9.23 -12.38
N GLY A 89 0.41 8.83 -13.49
CA GLY A 89 -0.16 7.86 -14.42
C GLY A 89 -0.05 6.39 -14.00
N CYS A 90 0.78 6.08 -13.00
CA CYS A 90 1.08 4.72 -12.52
C CYS A 90 1.30 4.73 -11.00
N HIS A 91 0.82 3.68 -10.32
CA HIS A 91 0.96 3.53 -8.87
C HIS A 91 2.01 2.50 -8.43
N TYR A 92 2.31 1.48 -9.27
CA TYR A 92 3.01 0.27 -8.81
C TYR A 92 4.30 -0.08 -9.57
N GLN A 93 4.90 0.84 -10.34
CA GLN A 93 6.10 0.50 -11.13
C GLN A 93 7.32 0.12 -10.27
N HIS A 94 7.28 0.42 -8.96
CA HIS A 94 8.27 0.00 -7.99
C HIS A 94 8.06 -1.43 -7.47
N ALA A 95 7.02 -2.14 -7.89
CA ALA A 95 6.79 -3.56 -7.60
C ALA A 95 7.02 -4.44 -8.83
N ASP A 96 7.58 -5.63 -8.64
CA ASP A 96 7.60 -6.64 -9.70
C ASP A 96 6.18 -7.01 -10.16
N TYR A 97 6.05 -7.46 -11.41
CA TYR A 97 4.74 -7.67 -12.02
C TYR A 97 3.89 -8.74 -11.32
N PRO A 98 4.42 -9.92 -10.93
CA PRO A 98 3.68 -10.88 -10.11
C PRO A 98 3.12 -10.28 -8.82
N ASN A 99 3.92 -9.47 -8.12
CA ASN A 99 3.49 -8.81 -6.89
C ASN A 99 2.38 -7.79 -7.16
N GLN A 100 2.43 -7.02 -8.26
CA GLN A 100 1.34 -6.12 -8.63
C GLN A 100 0.00 -6.84 -8.75
N LEU A 101 -0.01 -8.07 -9.29
CA LEU A 101 -1.22 -8.88 -9.41
C LEU A 101 -1.71 -9.37 -8.04
N ALA A 102 -0.80 -9.84 -7.20
CA ALA A 102 -1.11 -10.29 -5.84
C ALA A 102 -1.71 -9.16 -4.99
N ILE A 103 -1.10 -7.97 -5.04
CA ILE A 103 -1.58 -6.75 -4.37
C ILE A 103 -3.01 -6.44 -4.81
N LYS A 104 -3.30 -6.42 -6.11
CA LYS A 104 -4.65 -6.12 -6.63
C LYS A 104 -5.68 -7.15 -6.18
N ARG A 105 -5.32 -8.44 -6.17
CA ARG A 105 -6.18 -9.51 -5.65
C ARG A 105 -6.51 -9.31 -4.17
N GLN A 106 -5.51 -8.99 -3.36
CA GLN A 106 -5.68 -8.74 -1.94
C GLN A 106 -6.58 -7.53 -1.68
N ILE A 107 -6.36 -6.42 -2.39
CA ILE A 107 -7.19 -5.21 -2.30
C ILE A 107 -8.65 -5.53 -2.64
N LEU A 108 -8.90 -6.30 -3.72
CA LEU A 108 -10.26 -6.71 -4.09
C LEU A 108 -10.92 -7.55 -2.99
N SER A 109 -10.21 -8.57 -2.50
CA SER A 109 -10.70 -9.48 -1.45
C SER A 109 -11.09 -8.71 -0.19
N GLU A 110 -10.20 -7.81 0.26
CA GLU A 110 -10.46 -6.98 1.44
C GLU A 110 -11.61 -5.99 1.21
N THR A 111 -11.73 -5.43 0.00
CA THR A 111 -12.81 -4.50 -0.33
C THR A 111 -14.17 -5.20 -0.28
N LEU A 112 -14.27 -6.42 -0.82
CA LEU A 112 -15.49 -7.24 -0.74
C LEU A 112 -15.88 -7.49 0.71
N GLU A 113 -14.93 -7.93 1.54
CA GLU A 113 -15.20 -8.28 2.93
C GLU A 113 -15.55 -7.04 3.78
N ARG A 114 -14.72 -5.98 3.72
CA ARG A 114 -14.85 -4.84 4.64
C ARG A 114 -15.89 -3.84 4.20
N THR A 115 -15.98 -3.56 2.90
CA THR A 115 -16.87 -2.53 2.36
C THR A 115 -18.22 -3.12 1.98
N ALA A 116 -18.22 -4.21 1.20
CA ALA A 116 -19.47 -4.83 0.74
C ALA A 116 -20.09 -5.80 1.77
N LYS A 117 -19.36 -6.15 2.85
CA LYS A 117 -19.78 -7.16 3.83
C LYS A 117 -20.00 -8.54 3.21
N ILE A 118 -19.27 -8.83 2.14
CA ILE A 118 -19.33 -10.10 1.40
C ILE A 118 -18.04 -10.85 1.66
N LYS A 119 -18.13 -11.98 2.36
CA LYS A 119 -17.02 -12.92 2.47
C LYS A 119 -17.01 -13.81 1.23
N TRP A 120 -16.10 -13.52 0.30
CA TRP A 120 -15.94 -14.31 -0.92
C TRP A 120 -15.12 -15.57 -0.63
N GLU A 121 -15.70 -16.75 -0.86
CA GLU A 121 -15.04 -18.04 -0.60
C GLU A 121 -14.53 -18.72 -1.87
N GLY A 122 -14.88 -18.19 -3.05
CA GLY A 122 -14.44 -18.71 -4.34
C GLY A 122 -13.04 -18.26 -4.73
N GLU A 123 -12.54 -18.79 -5.85
CA GLU A 123 -11.30 -18.31 -6.45
C GLU A 123 -11.47 -16.92 -7.07
N ILE A 124 -10.44 -16.07 -6.96
CA ILE A 124 -10.34 -14.83 -7.72
C ILE A 124 -9.33 -15.07 -8.84
N HIS A 125 -9.85 -15.35 -10.03
CA HIS A 125 -9.02 -15.57 -11.21
C HIS A 125 -8.38 -14.25 -11.69
N LEU A 126 -7.07 -14.31 -11.94
CA LEU A 126 -6.30 -13.18 -12.44
C LEU A 126 -6.20 -13.22 -13.96
N HIS A 127 -6.55 -12.12 -14.61
CA HIS A 127 -6.37 -11.92 -16.05
C HIS A 127 -5.25 -10.89 -16.28
N PRO A 128 -3.97 -11.31 -16.29
CA PRO A 128 -2.85 -10.39 -16.48
C PRO A 128 -2.79 -9.88 -17.93
N SER A 129 -2.48 -8.60 -18.08
CA SER A 129 -2.07 -8.03 -19.37
C SER A 129 -0.56 -8.17 -19.57
N PRO A 130 -0.03 -7.95 -20.78
CA PRO A 130 1.37 -7.57 -20.90
C PRO A 130 1.68 -6.37 -19.99
N PRO A 131 2.84 -6.35 -19.29
CA PRO A 131 3.16 -5.31 -18.32
C PRO A 131 3.40 -3.92 -18.94
N TRP A 132 3.70 -3.88 -20.24
CA TRP A 132 4.07 -2.66 -20.98
C TRP A 132 3.35 -2.59 -22.32
N GLY A 133 3.25 -1.38 -22.88
CA GLY A 133 2.66 -1.15 -24.21
C GLY A 133 1.14 -1.39 -24.31
N TYR A 134 0.45 -1.60 -23.19
CA TYR A 134 -0.96 -1.99 -23.18
C TYR A 134 -1.95 -0.82 -23.40
N ARG A 135 -1.54 0.44 -23.19
CA ARG A 135 -2.42 1.61 -23.40
C ARG A 135 -2.42 1.99 -24.89
N ASN A 136 -3.60 1.95 -25.51
CA ASN A 136 -3.81 2.32 -26.92
C ASN A 136 -4.15 3.81 -27.11
N ARG A 137 -4.40 4.57 -26.03
CA ARG A 137 -4.74 5.99 -26.06
C ARG A 137 -4.18 6.71 -24.84
N THR A 138 -3.69 7.93 -25.07
CA THR A 138 -3.29 8.88 -24.03
C THR A 138 -4.00 10.22 -24.29
N ARG A 139 -4.34 10.95 -23.23
CA ARG A 139 -4.80 12.34 -23.30
C ARG A 139 -3.87 13.16 -22.42
N MET A 140 -3.31 14.21 -23.00
CA MET A 140 -2.49 15.22 -22.32
C MET A 140 -3.34 16.47 -22.09
#